data_AF-A0A8X6WKZ1-F1
#
_entry.id   AF-A0A8X6WKZ1-F1
#
_cell.length_a   1.000
_cell.length_b   1.000
_cell.length_c   1.000
_cell.angle_alpha   90.00
_cell.angle_beta   90.00
_cell.angle_gamma   90.00
#
_symmetry.space_group_name_H-M   'P 1'
#
loop_
_entity.id
_entity.type
_entity.pdbx_description
1 polymer ?
#
loop_
_entity_poly.entity_id
_entity_poly.type
_entity_poly.pdbx_seq_one_letter_code
_entity_poly.pdbx_strand_id
1 'polypeptide(L)'
;MELEGISENKWFSFTWIIENFSYSWHKNGECIQSSAFVVDTMANTKWRLKLYPKGQAETEVEFFSFVLNREADCKGLKKLEIFFEISLLAADGVVLESKGERGEFEKGDGWCLYEFVENDEVFKIRRKDYLSEDVQTAHCRMRKSIKAVKIDGYCFARIRIVVERRSFLWNIKQFSSF
;
A
#
# COMPACT_ATOMS: atom_id res chain seq x y z
N MET A 1 -41.57 14.29 -14.43
CA MET A 1 -41.15 13.41 -13.33
C MET A 1 -39.77 12.93 -13.72
N GLU A 2 -38.76 13.73 -13.38
CA GLU A 2 -37.37 13.41 -13.68
C GLU A 2 -36.94 12.28 -12.74
N LEU A 3 -36.41 11.20 -13.32
CA LEU A 3 -35.73 10.16 -12.57
C LEU A 3 -34.47 10.81 -11.99
N GLU A 4 -34.47 11.08 -10.69
CA GLU A 4 -33.26 11.44 -9.96
C GLU A 4 -32.21 10.36 -10.24
N GLY A 5 -31.17 10.76 -10.97
CA GLY A 5 -30.04 9.88 -11.27
C GLY A 5 -29.46 9.37 -9.95
N ILE A 6 -29.51 8.05 -9.77
CA ILE A 6 -28.84 7.35 -8.67
C ILE A 6 -27.38 7.77 -8.73
N SER A 7 -26.93 8.62 -7.81
CA SER A 7 -25.52 8.99 -7.78
C SER A 7 -24.73 7.75 -7.38
N GLU A 8 -24.05 7.14 -8.34
CA GLU A 8 -23.13 6.05 -8.05
C GLU A 8 -22.11 6.53 -7.00
N ASN A 9 -21.88 5.70 -5.98
CA ASN A 9 -20.85 5.95 -4.98
C ASN A 9 -19.47 5.80 -5.63
N LYS A 10 -18.98 6.90 -6.21
CA LYS A 10 -17.68 7.00 -6.88
C LYS A 10 -16.51 6.80 -5.93
N TRP A 11 -15.48 6.11 -6.42
CA TRP A 11 -14.26 5.79 -5.67
C TRP A 11 -13.10 6.61 -6.22
N PHE A 12 -12.31 7.18 -5.31
CA PHE A 12 -10.96 7.60 -5.63
C PHE A 12 -10.03 6.39 -5.68
N SER A 13 -9.10 6.35 -6.63
CA SER A 13 -8.17 5.23 -6.79
C SER A 13 -6.71 5.69 -6.74
N PHE A 14 -5.88 4.97 -6.00
CA PHE A 14 -4.46 5.20 -5.88
C PHE A 14 -3.70 3.91 -6.18
N THR A 15 -2.84 3.92 -7.19
CA THR A 15 -1.99 2.77 -7.51
C THR A 15 -0.56 3.04 -7.04
N TRP A 16 -0.01 2.15 -6.23
CA TRP A 16 1.35 2.25 -5.71
C TRP A 16 2.20 1.09 -6.18
N ILE A 17 3.23 1.42 -6.96
CA ILE A 17 4.18 0.46 -7.53
C ILE A 17 5.49 0.53 -6.74
N ILE A 18 5.96 -0.62 -6.27
CA ILE A 18 7.20 -0.75 -5.52
C ILE A 18 8.13 -1.70 -6.29
N GLU A 19 9.17 -1.13 -6.90
CA GLU A 19 10.18 -1.89 -7.63
C GLU A 19 11.29 -2.41 -6.69
N ASN A 20 11.92 -3.52 -7.06
CA ASN A 20 12.94 -4.22 -6.27
C ASN A 20 12.40 -4.67 -4.90
N PHE A 21 11.15 -5.15 -4.87
CA PHE A 21 10.44 -5.38 -3.62
C PHE A 21 11.07 -6.49 -2.76
N SER A 22 11.70 -7.50 -3.37
CA SER A 22 12.39 -8.55 -2.60
C SER A 22 13.59 -8.05 -1.79
N TYR A 23 14.08 -6.83 -2.08
CA TYR A 23 15.10 -6.15 -1.30
C TYR A 23 14.53 -5.38 -0.10
N SER A 24 13.25 -5.55 0.20
CA SER A 24 12.64 -5.05 1.42
C SER A 24 13.14 -5.83 2.64
N TRP A 25 14.25 -5.38 3.22
CA TRP A 25 14.84 -5.93 4.46
C TRP A 25 14.36 -5.21 5.73
N HIS A 26 13.21 -4.56 5.66
CA HIS A 26 12.56 -3.92 6.79
C HIS A 26 12.31 -4.93 7.91
N LYS A 27 12.53 -4.50 9.15
CA LYS A 27 12.19 -5.27 10.36
C LYS A 27 10.71 -5.11 10.69
N ASN A 28 10.22 -5.93 11.64
CA ASN A 28 8.89 -5.72 12.22
C ASN A 28 8.73 -4.28 12.72
N GLY A 29 7.57 -3.68 12.46
CA GLY A 29 7.29 -2.28 12.80
C GLY A 29 7.94 -1.24 11.88
N GLU A 30 8.88 -1.62 10.99
CA GLU A 30 9.40 -0.73 9.95
C GLU A 30 8.51 -0.79 8.70
N CYS A 31 8.34 0.35 8.01
CA CYS A 31 7.48 0.43 6.84
C CYS A 31 8.13 1.10 5.64
N ILE A 32 7.68 0.65 4.47
CA ILE A 32 7.85 1.34 3.21
C ILE A 32 6.71 2.35 3.09
N GLN A 33 7.03 3.56 2.63
CA GLN A 33 6.06 4.64 2.51
C GLN A 33 5.90 5.08 1.05
N SER A 34 4.66 5.22 0.61
CA SER A 34 4.35 5.85 -0.68
C SER A 34 4.63 7.36 -0.63
N SER A 35 4.69 8.01 -1.80
CA SER A 35 4.56 9.47 -1.85
C SER A 35 3.17 9.89 -1.38
N ALA A 36 3.06 11.03 -0.71
CA ALA A 36 1.76 11.54 -0.33
C ALA A 36 0.93 11.93 -1.56
N PHE A 37 -0.37 11.67 -1.51
CA PHE A 37 -1.32 12.01 -2.58
C PHE A 37 -2.47 12.85 -2.02
N VAL A 38 -2.99 13.75 -2.85
CA VAL A 38 -4.10 14.65 -2.50
C VAL A 38 -5.37 14.16 -3.17
N VAL A 39 -6.46 14.12 -2.40
CA VAL A 39 -7.78 13.72 -2.86
C VAL A 39 -8.70 14.94 -2.79
N ASP A 40 -8.78 15.67 -3.91
CA ASP A 40 -9.51 16.93 -3.97
C ASP A 40 -11.00 16.77 -3.65
N THR A 41 -11.56 15.69 -4.19
CA THR A 41 -12.94 15.28 -3.96
C THR A 41 -13.26 14.96 -2.50
N MET A 42 -12.24 14.71 -1.69
CA MET A 42 -12.33 14.47 -0.26
C MET A 42 -11.88 15.68 0.55
N ALA A 43 -12.29 16.88 0.12
CA ALA A 43 -11.97 18.15 0.79
C ALA A 43 -10.47 18.45 0.78
N ASN A 44 -9.79 18.17 -0.35
CA ASN A 44 -8.36 18.34 -0.53
C ASN A 44 -7.55 17.69 0.61
N THR A 45 -7.98 16.50 1.03
CA THR A 45 -7.27 15.74 2.06
C THR A 45 -6.03 15.10 1.47
N LYS A 46 -4.99 15.00 2.29
CA LYS A 46 -3.69 14.45 1.90
C LYS A 46 -3.46 13.16 2.65
N TRP A 47 -3.01 12.15 1.93
CA TRP A 47 -2.95 10.77 2.39
C TRP A 47 -1.63 10.12 2.01
N ARG A 48 -1.29 9.06 2.72
CA ARG A 48 -0.16 8.20 2.41
C ARG A 48 -0.49 6.76 2.74
N LEU A 49 -0.09 5.87 1.87
CA LEU A 49 -0.08 4.44 2.15
C LEU A 49 1.27 4.00 2.70
N LYS A 50 1.25 3.22 3.77
CA LYS A 50 2.41 2.56 4.39
C LYS A 50 2.21 1.05 4.30
N LEU A 51 3.27 0.34 3.94
CA LEU A 51 3.32 -1.11 3.94
C LEU A 51 4.36 -1.56 4.95
N TYR A 52 3.97 -2.44 5.86
CA TYR A 52 4.82 -3.10 6.84
C TYR A 52 5.06 -4.54 6.37
N PRO A 53 6.18 -4.84 5.70
CA PRO A 53 6.42 -6.15 5.09
C PRO A 53 6.68 -7.28 6.08
N LYS A 54 6.74 -6.95 7.38
CA LYS A 54 6.96 -7.87 8.51
C LYS A 54 6.02 -7.54 9.67
N GLY A 55 4.80 -7.09 9.36
CA GLY A 55 3.81 -6.71 10.35
C GLY A 55 4.06 -5.35 10.99
N GLN A 56 2.99 -4.67 11.41
CA GLN A 56 3.09 -3.46 12.22
C GLN A 56 3.38 -3.78 13.70
N ALA A 57 2.83 -4.88 14.21
CA ALA A 57 2.97 -5.32 15.60
C ALA A 57 3.73 -6.66 15.69
N GLU A 58 4.29 -6.97 16.86
CA GLU A 58 5.07 -8.21 17.08
C GLU A 58 4.26 -9.49 16.86
N THR A 59 2.94 -9.43 17.04
CA THR A 59 2.03 -10.55 16.78
C THR A 59 1.83 -10.84 15.29
N GLU A 60 2.30 -9.95 14.41
CA GLU A 60 2.04 -9.99 12.96
C GLU A 60 3.31 -10.15 12.12
N VAL A 61 4.41 -10.59 12.72
CA VAL A 61 5.74 -10.70 12.05
C VAL A 61 5.72 -11.53 10.77
N GLU A 62 4.76 -12.45 10.65
CA GLU A 62 4.60 -13.37 9.52
C GLU A 62 3.73 -12.81 8.39
N PHE A 63 3.15 -11.63 8.56
CA PHE A 63 2.22 -11.03 7.61
C PHE A 63 2.66 -9.65 7.15
N PHE A 64 2.14 -9.22 6.00
CA PHE A 64 2.11 -7.80 5.67
C PHE A 64 1.00 -7.11 6.45
N SER A 65 1.23 -5.86 6.82
CA SER A 65 0.15 -4.97 7.27
C SER A 65 0.18 -3.69 6.42
N PHE A 66 -1.00 -3.16 6.12
CA PHE A 66 -1.13 -1.89 5.40
C PHE A 66 -1.75 -0.83 6.28
N VAL A 67 -1.18 0.37 6.29
CA VAL A 67 -1.78 1.52 6.96
C VAL A 67 -2.10 2.59 5.94
N LEU A 68 -3.36 2.99 5.89
CA LEU A 68 -3.78 4.22 5.25
C LEU A 68 -3.70 5.34 6.27
N ASN A 69 -2.88 6.36 6.02
CA ASN A 69 -2.63 7.46 6.95
C ASN A 69 -3.10 8.78 6.34
N ARG A 70 -3.84 9.56 7.12
CA ARG A 70 -4.23 10.93 6.79
C ARG A 70 -3.17 11.87 7.32
N GLU A 71 -2.56 12.67 6.44
CA GLU A 71 -1.49 13.58 6.84
C GLU A 71 -2.03 14.72 7.73
N ALA A 72 -1.22 15.17 8.70
CA ALA A 72 -1.63 16.20 9.67
C ALA A 72 -1.80 17.60 9.04
N ASP A 73 -1.04 17.87 7.97
CA ASP A 73 -1.00 19.16 7.25
C ASP A 73 -2.19 19.36 6.28
N CYS A 74 -3.22 18.51 6.35
CA CYS A 74 -4.37 18.62 5.46
C CYS A 74 -5.32 19.78 5.83
N LYS A 75 -5.86 20.43 4.80
CA LYS A 75 -7.00 21.34 4.92
C LYS A 75 -8.30 20.53 5.12
N GLY A 76 -9.38 21.17 5.54
CA GLY A 76 -10.69 20.52 5.70
C GLY A 76 -11.01 20.01 7.11
N LEU A 77 -12.02 19.13 7.20
CA LEU A 77 -12.69 18.70 8.43
C LEU A 77 -11.73 18.06 9.45
N LYS A 78 -12.01 18.21 10.74
CA LYS A 78 -11.23 17.56 11.81
C LYS A 78 -11.27 16.04 11.69
N LYS A 79 -12.47 15.49 11.51
CA LYS A 79 -12.76 14.07 11.34
C LYS A 79 -13.33 13.79 9.96
N LEU A 80 -13.00 12.66 9.37
CA LEU A 80 -13.54 12.24 8.09
C LEU A 80 -13.74 10.72 8.08
N GLU A 81 -14.98 10.30 7.88
CA GLU A 81 -15.31 8.87 7.74
C GLU A 81 -15.14 8.43 6.29
N ILE A 82 -14.28 7.44 6.08
CA ILE A 82 -13.89 6.91 4.77
C ILE A 82 -14.07 5.40 4.78
N PHE A 83 -14.66 4.87 3.71
CA PHE A 83 -14.45 3.48 3.33
C PHE A 83 -13.23 3.39 2.44
N PHE A 84 -12.34 2.48 2.76
CA PHE A 84 -11.19 2.21 1.94
C PHE A 84 -11.01 0.71 1.72
N GLU A 85 -10.43 0.37 0.59
CA GLU A 85 -10.05 -0.98 0.22
C GLU A 85 -8.61 -0.92 -0.29
N ILE A 86 -7.81 -1.91 0.09
CA ILE A 86 -6.46 -2.09 -0.41
C ILE A 86 -6.40 -3.47 -1.02
N SER A 87 -5.81 -3.56 -2.21
CA SER A 87 -5.62 -4.80 -2.94
C SER A 87 -4.16 -4.95 -3.37
N LEU A 88 -3.67 -6.18 -3.40
CA LEU A 88 -2.42 -6.54 -4.09
C LEU A 88 -2.77 -7.07 -5.48
N LEU A 89 -2.06 -6.58 -6.49
CA LEU A 89 -2.34 -6.89 -7.90
C LEU A 89 -1.21 -7.69 -8.52
N ALA A 90 -1.57 -8.68 -9.34
CA ALA A 90 -0.66 -9.30 -10.29
C ALA A 90 -0.26 -8.33 -11.41
N ALA A 91 0.73 -8.71 -12.22
CA ALA A 91 1.24 -7.88 -13.32
C ALA A 91 0.19 -7.58 -14.41
N ASP A 92 -0.79 -8.45 -14.58
CA ASP A 92 -1.93 -8.26 -15.51
C ASP A 92 -3.09 -7.46 -14.90
N GLY A 93 -2.95 -7.01 -13.64
CA GLY A 93 -3.96 -6.26 -12.90
C GLY A 93 -4.99 -7.12 -12.17
N VAL A 94 -4.88 -8.45 -12.21
CA VAL A 94 -5.77 -9.35 -11.43
C VAL A 94 -5.53 -9.13 -9.93
N VAL A 95 -6.63 -9.04 -9.16
CA VAL A 95 -6.58 -8.93 -7.70
C VAL A 95 -6.17 -10.26 -7.10
N LEU A 96 -5.08 -10.27 -6.34
CA LEU A 96 -4.55 -11.46 -5.66
C LEU A 96 -5.04 -11.58 -4.21
N GLU A 97 -5.13 -10.44 -3.53
CA GLU A 97 -5.59 -10.30 -2.14
C GLU A 97 -6.25 -8.93 -1.99
N SER A 98 -7.30 -8.82 -1.18
CA SER A 98 -7.99 -7.54 -0.96
C SER A 98 -8.66 -7.50 0.41
N LYS A 99 -8.45 -6.41 1.13
CA LYS A 99 -9.15 -6.11 2.39
C LYS A 99 -9.65 -4.67 2.39
N GLY A 100 -10.79 -4.43 3.02
CA GLY A 100 -11.34 -3.10 3.16
C GLY A 100 -12.01 -2.89 4.50
N GLU A 101 -12.05 -1.64 4.93
CA GLU A 101 -12.59 -1.25 6.22
C GLU A 101 -13.24 0.14 6.14
N ARG A 102 -14.06 0.45 7.15
CA ARG A 102 -14.55 1.81 7.40
C ARG A 102 -13.76 2.41 8.55
N GLY A 103 -13.07 3.52 8.30
CA GLY A 103 -12.33 4.25 9.32
C GLY A 103 -12.84 5.68 9.48
N GLU A 104 -12.91 6.17 10.71
CA GLU A 104 -12.97 7.60 11.00
C GLU A 104 -11.54 8.12 11.18
N PHE A 105 -11.11 9.04 10.31
CA PHE A 105 -9.74 9.55 10.29
C PHE A 105 -9.69 10.97 10.86
N GLU A 106 -8.97 11.13 11.97
CA GLU A 106 -8.47 12.45 12.39
C GLU A 106 -7.25 12.88 11.55
N LYS A 107 -6.86 14.15 11.65
CA LYS A 107 -5.64 14.63 11.00
C LYS A 107 -4.41 14.02 11.69
N GLY A 108 -3.51 13.41 10.91
CA GLY A 108 -2.33 12.71 11.42
C GLY A 108 -2.59 11.24 11.76
N ASP A 109 -3.85 10.80 11.74
CA ASP A 109 -4.25 9.45 12.17
C ASP A 109 -4.22 8.44 11.02
N GLY A 110 -4.19 7.14 11.35
CA GLY A 110 -4.17 6.07 10.36
C GLY A 110 -4.90 4.82 10.81
N TRP A 111 -5.43 4.09 9.83
CA TRP A 111 -6.10 2.81 10.03
C TRP A 111 -5.27 1.69 9.43
N CYS A 112 -5.07 0.62 10.20
CA CYS A 112 -4.28 -0.53 9.79
C CYS A 112 -5.17 -1.72 9.40
N LEU A 113 -4.90 -2.27 8.23
CA LEU A 113 -5.35 -3.60 7.82
C LEU A 113 -4.25 -4.59 8.22
N TYR A 114 -4.43 -5.17 9.41
CA TYR A 114 -3.56 -6.19 9.99
C TYR A 114 -3.65 -7.53 9.24
N GLU A 115 -2.62 -8.34 9.41
CA GLU A 115 -2.53 -9.71 8.87
C GLU A 115 -2.94 -9.81 7.38
N PHE A 116 -2.57 -8.83 6.56
CA PHE A 116 -3.12 -8.61 5.21
C PHE A 116 -2.88 -9.81 4.29
N VAL A 117 -1.63 -10.27 4.20
CA VAL A 117 -1.22 -11.47 3.46
C VAL A 117 0.01 -12.07 4.14
N GLU A 118 0.15 -13.39 4.14
CA GLU A 118 1.33 -14.05 4.68
C GLU A 118 2.58 -13.71 3.84
N ASN A 119 3.70 -13.50 4.54
CA ASN A 119 4.98 -13.23 3.91
C ASN A 119 5.42 -14.38 3.00
N ASP A 120 5.21 -15.63 3.43
CA ASP A 120 5.63 -16.81 2.70
C ASP A 120 4.80 -17.01 1.43
N GLU A 121 3.52 -16.63 1.43
CA GLU A 121 2.71 -16.56 0.22
C GLU A 121 3.32 -15.62 -0.81
N VAL A 122 3.71 -14.42 -0.40
CA VAL A 122 4.27 -13.40 -1.30
C VAL A 122 5.70 -13.74 -1.75
N PHE A 123 6.56 -14.19 -0.85
CA PHE A 123 7.99 -14.35 -1.14
C PHE A 123 8.40 -15.76 -1.58
N LYS A 124 7.60 -16.79 -1.28
CA LYS A 124 7.97 -18.20 -1.54
C LYS A 124 6.95 -18.91 -2.42
N ILE A 125 5.68 -18.98 -2.02
CA ILE A 125 4.68 -19.86 -2.62
C ILE A 125 4.18 -19.29 -3.95
N ARG A 126 3.69 -18.04 -3.93
CA ARG A 126 3.10 -17.36 -5.09
C ARG A 126 3.93 -16.18 -5.57
N ARG A 127 5.25 -16.29 -5.40
CA ARG A 127 6.20 -15.20 -5.69
C ARG A 127 6.06 -14.64 -7.11
N LYS A 128 5.83 -15.49 -8.12
CA LYS A 128 5.72 -15.03 -9.52
C LYS A 128 4.45 -14.21 -9.75
N ASP A 129 3.38 -14.50 -9.02
CA ASP A 129 2.11 -13.78 -9.11
C ASP A 129 2.24 -12.41 -8.45
N TYR A 130 2.72 -12.39 -7.18
CA TYR A 130 2.80 -11.17 -6.37
C TYR A 130 3.94 -10.24 -6.77
N LEU A 131 5.06 -10.78 -7.25
CA LEU A 131 6.32 -10.05 -7.44
C LEU A 131 6.92 -10.31 -8.84
N SER A 132 6.08 -10.22 -9.88
CA SER A 132 6.54 -10.28 -11.27
C SER A 132 7.58 -9.18 -11.54
N GLU A 133 8.70 -9.54 -12.16
CA GLU A 133 9.87 -8.65 -12.35
C GLU A 133 10.36 -7.98 -11.05
N ASP A 134 10.10 -8.61 -9.90
CA ASP A 134 10.36 -8.07 -8.57
C ASP A 134 9.64 -6.74 -8.26
N VAL A 135 8.47 -6.55 -8.87
CA VAL A 135 7.59 -5.40 -8.66
C VAL A 135 6.35 -5.84 -7.90
N GLN A 136 6.05 -5.14 -6.81
CA GLN A 136 4.77 -5.28 -6.10
C GLN A 136 3.87 -4.07 -6.46
N THR A 137 2.63 -4.31 -6.86
CA THR A 137 1.60 -3.27 -7.08
C THR A 137 0.48 -3.35 -6.03
N ALA A 138 0.36 -2.32 -5.20
CA ALA A 138 -0.77 -2.15 -4.30
C ALA A 138 -1.77 -1.15 -4.90
N HIS A 139 -3.06 -1.42 -4.78
CA HIS A 139 -4.12 -0.56 -5.26
C HIS A 139 -5.04 -0.19 -4.10
N CYS A 140 -5.14 1.10 -3.78
CA CYS A 140 -6.00 1.62 -2.74
C CYS A 140 -7.19 2.35 -3.37
N ARG A 141 -8.41 1.95 -3.00
CA ARG A 141 -9.63 2.67 -3.35
C ARG A 141 -10.20 3.31 -2.11
N MET A 142 -10.68 4.54 -2.23
CA MET A 142 -11.26 5.30 -1.14
C MET A 142 -12.59 5.94 -1.56
N ARG A 143 -13.57 6.00 -0.66
CA ARG A 143 -14.77 6.83 -0.83
C ARG A 143 -15.26 7.39 0.49
N LYS A 144 -15.95 8.53 0.46
CA LYS A 144 -16.65 9.02 1.65
C LYS A 144 -17.78 8.09 2.03
N SER A 145 -18.00 7.91 3.33
CA SER A 145 -19.12 7.11 3.82
C SER A 145 -20.48 7.76 3.63
N ILE A 146 -20.52 9.10 3.64
CA ILE A 146 -21.75 9.88 3.55
C ILE A 146 -21.54 11.02 2.53
N LYS A 147 -22.51 11.16 1.61
CA LYS A 147 -22.55 12.02 0.42
C LYS A 147 -21.67 11.56 -0.73
N ALA A 148 -22.32 11.33 -1.88
CA ALA A 148 -21.68 10.99 -3.13
C ALA A 148 -20.79 12.14 -3.63
N VAL A 149 -19.67 11.74 -4.22
CA VAL A 149 -18.70 12.62 -4.84
C VAL A 149 -19.00 12.70 -6.34
N LYS A 150 -18.93 13.89 -6.93
CA LYS A 150 -19.27 14.11 -8.35
C LYS A 150 -18.20 13.68 -9.37
N ILE A 151 -16.99 13.29 -8.94
CA ILE A 151 -15.85 13.03 -9.84
C ILE A 151 -15.06 11.80 -9.35
N ASP A 152 -14.74 10.89 -10.27
CA ASP A 152 -13.75 9.82 -10.07
C ASP A 152 -12.36 10.44 -10.19
N GLY A 153 -11.55 10.31 -9.15
CA GLY A 153 -10.14 10.72 -9.18
C GLY A 153 -9.25 9.50 -9.19
N TYR A 154 -8.15 9.56 -9.92
CA TYR A 154 -7.10 8.55 -9.85
C TYR A 154 -5.73 9.21 -9.76
N CYS A 155 -4.80 8.55 -9.08
CA CYS A 155 -3.38 8.87 -9.20
C CYS A 155 -2.54 7.62 -8.98
N PHE A 156 -1.25 7.73 -9.25
CA PHE A 156 -0.31 6.66 -9.00
C PHE A 156 1.00 7.20 -8.43
N ALA A 157 1.69 6.36 -7.67
CA ALA A 157 3.04 6.60 -7.22
C ALA A 157 3.90 5.39 -7.54
N ARG A 158 5.18 5.65 -7.80
CA ARG A 158 6.18 4.61 -7.99
C ARG A 158 7.39 4.93 -7.14
N ILE A 159 7.91 3.91 -6.47
CA ILE A 159 9.19 3.97 -5.77
C ILE A 159 10.04 2.78 -6.19
N ARG A 160 11.35 2.89 -5.97
CA ARG A 160 12.31 1.80 -6.18
C ARG A 160 13.15 1.65 -4.93
N ILE A 161 13.20 0.45 -4.38
CA ILE A 161 14.14 0.14 -3.28
C ILE A 161 15.55 0.13 -3.88
N VAL A 162 16.41 1.03 -3.38
CA VAL A 162 17.78 1.18 -3.86
C VAL A 162 18.64 0.08 -3.26
N VAL A 163 19.34 -0.65 -4.11
CA VAL A 163 20.25 -1.73 -3.72
C VAL A 163 21.69 -1.32 -4.07
N GLU A 164 22.52 -1.13 -3.06
CA GLU A 164 23.96 -0.92 -3.27
C GLU A 164 24.63 -2.29 -3.47
N ARG A 165 25.09 -2.57 -4.69
CA ARG A 165 25.89 -3.77 -4.97
C ARG A 165 27.36 -3.46 -4.70
N ARG A 166 27.93 -4.11 -3.68
CA ARG A 166 29.36 -4.08 -3.39
C ARG A 166 30.01 -5.38 -3.86
N SER A 167 31.07 -5.27 -4.64
CA SER A 167 31.92 -6.39 -5.05
C SER A 167 33.34 -6.15 -4.56
N PHE A 168 33.96 -7.18 -3.99
CA PHE A 168 35.37 -7.15 -3.63
C PHE A 168 36.05 -8.43 -4.13
N LEU A 169 37.32 -8.30 -4.52
CA LEU A 169 38.12 -9.43 -4.95
C LEU A 169 38.73 -10.08 -3.70
N TRP A 170 38.29 -11.30 -3.40
CA TRP A 170 38.75 -12.04 -2.22
C TRP A 170 39.68 -13.18 -2.64
N ASN A 171 40.98 -13.01 -2.38
CA ASN A 171 41.96 -14.07 -2.58
C ASN A 171 41.90 -15.05 -1.41
N ILE A 172 41.27 -16.21 -1.59
CA ILE A 172 41.30 -17.29 -0.61
C ILE A 172 42.69 -17.94 -0.65
N LYS A 173 43.50 -17.70 0.39
CA LYS A 173 44.77 -18.41 0.57
C LYS A 173 44.47 -19.79 1.17
N GLN A 174 45.18 -20.82 0.71
CA GLN A 174 45.04 -22.23 1.15
C GLN A 174 43.69 -22.89 0.81
N PHE A 175 43.22 -22.71 -0.43
CA PHE A 175 42.11 -23.53 -0.93
C PHE A 175 42.58 -24.99 -1.07
N SER A 176 42.16 -25.86 -0.14
CA SER A 176 42.52 -27.29 -0.13
C SER A 176 41.53 -28.06 -1.00
N SER A 177 42.03 -28.72 -2.05
CA SER A 177 41.29 -29.75 -2.80
C SER A 177 41.57 -31.10 -2.16
N PHE A 178 40.65 -31.58 -1.32
CA PHE A 178 40.61 -32.99 -0.92
C PHE A 178 40.01 -33.84 -2.04
#